data_AF-A0A7K0KEH2-F1
#
_entry.id   AF-A0A7K0KEH2-F1
#
_cell.length_a   1.000
_cell.length_b   1.000
_cell.length_c   1.000
_cell.angle_alpha   90.00
_cell.angle_beta   90.00
_cell.angle_gamma   90.00
#
_symmetry.space_group_name_H-M   'P 1'
#
loop_
_entity.id
_entity.type
_entity.pdbx_description
1 polymer ?
#
loop_
_entity_poly.entity_id
_entity_poly.type
_entity_poly.pdbx_seq_one_letter_code
_entity_poly.pdbx_strand_id
1 'polypeptide(L)'
;MATTLILIELLVVLVFIFIGARVGGVGLGIYGMLGTFILVYGFGLAPGKAPIDVMLIILAVITASAALQATGGLEYLVGRAALFLRRHPDHITYYGPLCCFAFCVFAGTAHTSYSLLPIISEIAQANKTRPERPMSLSVIAASLGITSSPVSAAMAAMISSDLLGGQGIELGTILIVCLPASIVAILIAALIENHVGKELVDDPEYQRRVRAGLINPEADANNLKEAETEHNPRALRAVWAFFFGVALVVLFGFVPSLRPEGVTMSETIEMVMMSDAILILLVGKTSVKELPKGNIFTAGMNAVIAIFGVAWMGSTFYTGNADAINSALSGMVATAPMLFAVALFLMSIMLFSQAATVTTLYPVGIALGINPLLLVAMFPAVNGYFFLPNYPTEVAALEFDRTGTTHVGKYVINHSFQLPGFVTTFVSIGVGYLVTLLLS
;
A
#
# COMPACT_ATOMS: atom_id res chain seq x y z
N MET A 1 30.23 21.26 -9.52
CA MET A 1 29.48 21.09 -10.78
C MET A 1 28.65 19.81 -10.79
N ALA A 2 29.24 18.63 -10.58
CA ALA A 2 28.50 17.35 -10.53
C ALA A 2 27.37 17.33 -9.48
N THR A 3 27.65 17.74 -8.24
CA THR A 3 26.61 17.82 -7.18
C THR A 3 25.48 18.78 -7.53
N THR A 4 25.79 19.91 -8.19
CA THR A 4 24.79 20.88 -8.63
C THR A 4 23.86 20.29 -9.69
N LEU A 5 24.42 19.52 -10.63
CA LEU A 5 23.64 18.84 -11.68
C LEU A 5 22.66 17.82 -11.06
N ILE A 6 23.16 16.97 -10.14
CA ILE A 6 22.35 15.99 -9.41
C ILE A 6 21.19 16.67 -8.67
N LEU A 7 21.45 17.80 -8.00
CA LEU A 7 20.42 18.55 -7.28
C LEU A 7 19.37 19.15 -8.22
N ILE A 8 19.75 19.57 -9.42
CA ILE A 8 18.81 20.08 -10.43
C ILE A 8 17.97 18.93 -10.99
N GLU A 9 18.57 17.78 -11.30
CA GLU A 9 17.84 16.59 -11.74
C GLU A 9 16.87 16.08 -10.65
N LEU A 10 17.30 16.08 -9.39
CA LEU A 10 16.43 15.78 -8.26
C LEU A 10 15.28 16.78 -8.15
N LEU A 11 15.54 18.07 -8.35
CA LEU A 11 14.50 19.09 -8.38
C LEU A 11 13.48 18.83 -9.50
N VAL A 12 13.93 18.41 -10.68
CA VAL A 12 13.05 18.00 -11.78
C VAL A 12 12.13 16.86 -11.34
N VAL A 13 12.70 15.80 -10.76
CA VAL A 13 11.94 14.66 -10.23
C VAL A 13 10.89 15.12 -9.22
N LEU A 14 11.29 15.92 -8.22
CA LEU A 14 10.39 16.40 -7.17
C LEU A 14 9.28 17.31 -7.70
N VAL A 15 9.59 18.20 -8.66
CA VAL A 15 8.60 19.09 -9.29
C VAL A 15 7.54 18.28 -10.02
N PHE A 16 7.92 17.28 -10.83
CA PHE A 16 6.95 16.49 -11.59
C PHE A 16 6.14 15.53 -10.72
N ILE A 17 6.72 14.98 -9.64
CA ILE A 17 5.95 14.26 -8.63
C ILE A 17 4.91 15.19 -8.00
N PHE A 18 5.31 16.39 -7.59
CA PHE A 18 4.41 17.34 -6.92
C PHE A 18 3.27 17.82 -7.83
N ILE A 19 3.57 18.12 -9.09
CA ILE A 19 2.55 18.49 -10.08
C ILE A 19 1.62 17.30 -10.35
N GLY A 20 2.19 16.12 -10.61
CA GLY A 20 1.42 14.90 -10.86
C GLY A 20 0.50 14.52 -9.71
N ALA A 21 0.98 14.65 -8.48
CA ALA A 21 0.23 14.44 -7.24
C ALA A 21 -0.97 15.39 -7.10
N ARG A 22 -0.79 16.68 -7.45
CA ARG A 22 -1.88 17.66 -7.42
C ARG A 22 -2.95 17.42 -8.48
N VAL A 23 -2.56 16.88 -9.63
CA VAL A 23 -3.50 16.52 -10.71
C VAL A 23 -4.25 15.22 -10.36
N GLY A 24 -3.61 14.30 -9.65
CA GLY A 24 -4.21 13.07 -9.17
C GLY A 24 -4.44 12.01 -10.25
N GLY A 25 -4.78 10.79 -9.83
CA GLY A 25 -5.08 9.66 -10.71
C GLY A 25 -3.96 9.37 -11.72
N VAL A 26 -4.31 9.31 -13.00
CA VAL A 26 -3.36 9.07 -14.11
C VAL A 26 -2.33 10.20 -14.29
N GLY A 27 -2.61 11.41 -13.78
CA GLY A 27 -1.73 12.56 -13.92
C GLY A 27 -0.33 12.30 -13.36
N LEU A 28 -0.25 11.57 -12.25
CA LEU A 28 1.02 11.20 -11.63
C LEU A 28 1.93 10.43 -12.60
N GLY A 29 1.38 9.51 -13.38
CA GLY A 29 2.12 8.77 -14.40
C GLY A 29 2.52 9.62 -15.59
N ILE A 30 1.61 10.47 -16.08
CA ILE A 30 1.85 11.34 -17.25
C ILE A 30 2.99 12.33 -16.96
N TYR A 31 2.94 13.02 -15.82
CA TYR A 31 3.99 13.97 -15.43
C TYR A 31 5.30 13.25 -15.10
N GLY A 32 5.23 12.04 -14.52
CA GLY A 32 6.42 11.19 -14.36
C GLY A 32 7.12 10.92 -15.70
N MET A 33 6.37 10.56 -16.75
CA MET A 33 6.95 10.33 -18.08
C MET A 33 7.52 11.60 -18.72
N LEU A 34 6.91 12.76 -18.52
CA LEU A 34 7.48 14.03 -18.94
C LEU A 34 8.80 14.33 -18.21
N GLY A 35 8.87 14.05 -16.92
CA GLY A 35 10.11 14.15 -16.15
C GLY A 35 11.19 13.19 -16.67
N THR A 36 10.84 11.92 -16.96
CA THR A 36 11.76 10.96 -17.63
C THR A 36 12.26 11.51 -18.97
N PHE A 37 11.37 12.08 -19.78
CA PHE A 37 11.75 12.70 -21.05
C PHE A 37 12.77 13.83 -20.85
N ILE A 38 12.56 14.70 -19.86
CA ILE A 38 13.48 15.81 -19.56
C ILE A 38 14.82 15.28 -19.05
N LEU A 39 14.83 14.27 -18.18
CA LEU A 39 16.06 13.65 -17.70
C LEU A 39 16.89 13.02 -18.83
N VAL A 40 16.23 12.31 -19.76
CA VAL A 40 16.91 11.64 -20.87
C VAL A 40 17.34 12.63 -21.96
N TYR A 41 16.41 13.42 -22.48
CA TYR A 41 16.66 14.30 -23.63
C TYR A 41 17.23 15.66 -23.25
N GLY A 42 16.95 16.15 -22.04
CA GLY A 42 17.46 17.43 -21.54
C GLY A 42 18.80 17.30 -20.81
N PHE A 43 18.92 16.33 -19.90
CA PHE A 43 20.14 16.11 -19.10
C PHE A 43 21.08 15.04 -19.69
N GLY A 44 20.64 14.28 -20.69
CA GLY A 44 21.46 13.26 -21.34
C GLY A 44 21.61 11.97 -20.54
N LEU A 45 20.75 11.74 -19.54
CA LEU A 45 20.78 10.50 -18.76
C LEU A 45 20.36 9.30 -19.63
N ALA A 46 20.96 8.14 -19.39
CA ALA A 46 20.45 6.89 -19.96
C ALA A 46 19.10 6.55 -19.31
N PRO A 47 18.09 6.10 -20.07
CA PRO A 47 16.82 5.69 -19.49
C PRO A 47 17.02 4.54 -18.51
N GLY A 48 16.40 4.64 -17.33
CA GLY A 48 16.37 3.57 -16.34
C GLY A 48 15.55 2.36 -16.79
N LYS A 49 15.32 1.41 -15.88
CA LYS A 49 14.46 0.24 -16.17
C LYS A 49 13.00 0.56 -15.83
N ALA A 50 12.11 0.32 -16.78
CA ALA A 50 10.68 0.35 -16.52
C ALA A 50 10.29 -0.83 -15.59
N PRO A 51 9.38 -0.63 -14.62
CA PRO A 51 9.00 -1.66 -13.65
C PRO A 51 7.94 -2.62 -14.22
N ILE A 52 8.25 -3.30 -15.33
CA ILE A 52 7.29 -4.10 -16.10
C ILE A 52 6.63 -5.19 -15.25
N ASP A 53 7.42 -6.01 -14.56
CA ASP A 53 6.90 -7.10 -13.72
C ASP A 53 5.96 -6.57 -12.62
N VAL A 54 6.32 -5.44 -12.01
CA VAL A 54 5.47 -4.79 -10.99
C VAL A 54 4.13 -4.36 -11.60
N MET A 55 4.15 -3.76 -12.79
CA MET A 55 2.94 -3.34 -13.49
C MET A 55 2.04 -4.53 -13.86
N LEU A 56 2.63 -5.64 -14.33
CA LEU A 56 1.90 -6.84 -14.73
C LEU A 56 1.31 -7.59 -13.54
N ILE A 57 2.05 -7.73 -12.43
CA ILE A 57 1.52 -8.29 -11.17
C ILE A 57 0.32 -7.46 -10.69
N ILE A 58 0.47 -6.14 -10.66
CA ILE A 58 -0.61 -5.23 -10.22
C ILE A 58 -1.82 -5.41 -11.13
N LEU A 59 -1.65 -5.39 -12.45
CA LEU A 59 -2.71 -5.62 -13.43
C LEU A 59 -3.44 -6.95 -13.19
N ALA A 60 -2.71 -8.06 -12.98
CA ALA A 60 -3.28 -9.38 -12.75
C ALA A 60 -4.10 -9.44 -11.45
N VAL A 61 -3.53 -8.92 -10.35
CA VAL A 61 -4.19 -8.90 -9.04
C VAL A 61 -5.43 -7.99 -9.03
N ILE A 62 -5.37 -6.83 -9.68
CA ILE A 62 -6.53 -5.93 -9.84
C ILE A 62 -7.60 -6.60 -10.70
N THR A 63 -7.23 -7.33 -11.75
CA THR A 63 -8.18 -8.04 -12.60
C THR A 63 -8.95 -9.09 -11.78
N ALA A 64 -8.26 -9.89 -10.98
CA ALA A 64 -8.92 -10.84 -10.06
C ALA A 64 -9.81 -10.12 -9.03
N SER A 65 -9.32 -9.03 -8.43
CA SER A 65 -10.07 -8.24 -7.45
C SER A 65 -11.31 -7.55 -8.07
N ALA A 66 -11.21 -7.08 -9.31
CA ALA A 66 -12.30 -6.50 -10.06
C ALA A 66 -13.32 -7.57 -10.49
N ALA A 67 -12.88 -8.80 -10.78
CA ALA A 67 -13.78 -9.94 -10.97
C ALA A 67 -14.57 -10.24 -9.67
N LEU A 68 -13.88 -10.21 -8.53
CA LEU A 68 -14.50 -10.39 -7.22
C LEU A 68 -15.53 -9.30 -6.92
N GLN A 69 -15.23 -8.05 -7.26
CA GLN A 69 -16.18 -6.94 -7.15
C GLN A 69 -17.37 -7.11 -8.11
N ALA A 70 -17.13 -7.42 -9.39
CA ALA A 70 -18.17 -7.57 -10.39
C ALA A 70 -19.20 -8.66 -10.03
N THR A 71 -18.77 -9.68 -9.28
CA THR A 71 -19.62 -10.80 -8.83
C THR A 71 -20.37 -10.53 -7.52
N GLY A 72 -20.18 -9.37 -6.89
CA GLY A 72 -20.72 -9.06 -5.56
C GLY A 72 -19.93 -9.69 -4.40
N GLY A 73 -18.80 -10.35 -4.68
CA GLY A 73 -18.01 -11.06 -3.69
C GLY A 73 -17.27 -10.12 -2.74
N LEU A 74 -16.82 -8.96 -3.24
CA LEU A 74 -16.22 -7.94 -2.39
C LEU A 74 -17.26 -7.38 -1.41
N GLU A 75 -18.46 -7.07 -1.90
CA GLU A 75 -19.57 -6.56 -1.09
C GLU A 75 -19.95 -7.57 0.01
N TYR A 76 -19.86 -8.88 -0.28
CA TYR A 76 -19.99 -9.90 0.75
C TYR A 76 -18.91 -9.81 1.83
N LEU A 77 -17.63 -9.75 1.45
CA LEU A 77 -16.52 -9.62 2.40
C LEU A 77 -16.64 -8.36 3.25
N VAL A 78 -16.95 -7.24 2.59
CA VAL A 78 -17.15 -5.93 3.21
C VAL A 78 -18.35 -5.96 4.15
N GLY A 79 -19.46 -6.60 3.77
CA GLY A 79 -20.62 -6.77 4.66
C GLY A 79 -20.28 -7.58 5.92
N ARG A 80 -19.44 -8.62 5.80
CA ARG A 80 -18.95 -9.38 6.96
C ARG A 80 -18.03 -8.56 7.85
N ALA A 81 -17.12 -7.79 7.25
CA ALA A 81 -16.25 -6.87 7.98
C ALA A 81 -17.06 -5.77 8.68
N ALA A 82 -18.05 -5.18 8.00
CA ALA A 82 -18.95 -4.18 8.55
C ALA A 82 -19.74 -4.72 9.75
N LEU A 83 -20.28 -5.94 9.65
CA LEU A 83 -20.96 -6.59 10.77
C LEU A 83 -20.02 -6.78 11.97
N PHE A 84 -18.77 -7.19 11.72
CA PHE A 84 -17.76 -7.33 12.77
C PHE A 84 -17.42 -5.99 13.43
N LEU A 85 -17.20 -4.93 12.65
CA LEU A 85 -16.87 -3.59 13.15
C LEU A 85 -18.05 -2.96 13.90
N ARG A 86 -19.29 -3.13 13.41
CA ARG A 86 -20.51 -2.65 14.08
C ARG A 86 -20.78 -3.34 15.42
N ARG A 87 -20.30 -4.57 15.60
CA ARG A 87 -20.36 -5.29 16.89
C ARG A 87 -19.31 -4.81 17.89
N HIS A 88 -18.27 -4.11 17.42
CA HIS A 88 -17.16 -3.63 18.25
C HIS A 88 -16.85 -2.15 17.99
N PRO A 89 -17.85 -1.24 18.06
CA PRO A 89 -17.69 0.15 17.66
C PRO A 89 -16.70 0.90 18.56
N ASP A 90 -16.61 0.55 19.85
CA ASP A 90 -15.67 1.13 20.81
C ASP A 90 -14.19 0.84 20.50
N HIS A 91 -13.94 -0.16 19.66
CA HIS A 91 -12.59 -0.59 19.28
C HIS A 91 -12.29 -0.27 17.80
N ILE A 92 -13.04 0.63 17.17
CA ILE A 92 -12.93 0.94 15.74
C ILE A 92 -11.50 1.41 15.36
N THR A 93 -10.79 2.12 16.24
CA THR A 93 -9.39 2.54 16.06
C THR A 93 -8.41 1.37 15.98
N TYR A 94 -8.76 0.20 16.51
CA TYR A 94 -7.95 -1.02 16.40
C TYR A 94 -8.44 -1.90 15.25
N TYR A 95 -9.74 -2.20 15.25
CA TYR A 95 -10.30 -3.19 14.33
C TYR A 95 -10.47 -2.68 12.91
N GLY A 96 -10.77 -1.39 12.70
CA GLY A 96 -10.83 -0.79 11.37
C GLY A 96 -9.50 -0.97 10.62
N PRO A 97 -8.36 -0.56 11.20
CA PRO A 97 -7.06 -0.74 10.58
C PRO A 97 -6.65 -2.19 10.38
N LEU A 98 -6.93 -3.08 11.34
CA LEU A 98 -6.64 -4.52 11.20
C LEU A 98 -7.46 -5.17 10.08
N CYS A 99 -8.72 -4.74 9.88
CA CYS A 99 -9.52 -5.19 8.73
C CYS A 99 -8.90 -4.72 7.40
N CYS A 100 -8.50 -3.45 7.29
CA CYS A 100 -7.82 -2.94 6.10
C CYS A 100 -6.50 -3.66 5.82
N PHE A 101 -5.69 -3.91 6.86
CA PHE A 101 -4.46 -4.70 6.76
C PHE A 101 -4.74 -6.11 6.26
N ALA A 102 -5.71 -6.82 6.85
CA ALA A 102 -6.07 -8.18 6.46
C ALA A 102 -6.55 -8.25 5.00
N PHE A 103 -7.41 -7.31 4.57
CA PHE A 103 -7.86 -7.23 3.19
C PHE A 103 -6.68 -7.04 2.23
N CYS A 104 -5.72 -6.17 2.56
CA CYS A 104 -4.52 -6.01 1.75
C CYS A 104 -3.62 -7.25 1.77
N VAL A 105 -3.44 -7.93 2.91
CA VAL A 105 -2.60 -9.14 2.99
C VAL A 105 -3.10 -10.21 2.03
N PHE A 106 -4.41 -10.43 1.95
CA PHE A 106 -5.00 -11.42 1.05
C PHE A 106 -5.10 -10.92 -0.39
N ALA A 107 -5.42 -9.64 -0.60
CA ALA A 107 -5.64 -9.11 -1.94
C ALA A 107 -4.38 -8.56 -2.62
N GLY A 108 -3.27 -8.40 -1.91
CA GLY A 108 -2.01 -7.87 -2.46
C GLY A 108 -2.03 -6.38 -2.77
N THR A 109 -3.11 -5.67 -2.44
CA THR A 109 -3.26 -4.24 -2.74
C THR A 109 -3.99 -3.48 -1.64
N ALA A 110 -3.46 -2.29 -1.31
CA ALA A 110 -4.05 -1.38 -0.34
C ALA A 110 -5.37 -0.75 -0.83
N HIS A 111 -5.65 -0.78 -2.14
CA HIS A 111 -6.89 -0.22 -2.72
C HIS A 111 -8.16 -0.98 -2.32
N THR A 112 -8.04 -2.18 -1.77
CA THR A 112 -9.18 -2.88 -1.17
C THR A 112 -9.81 -2.12 0.00
N SER A 113 -9.02 -1.26 0.67
CA SER A 113 -9.48 -0.41 1.77
C SER A 113 -10.60 0.56 1.40
N TYR A 114 -10.74 0.97 0.13
CA TYR A 114 -11.80 1.90 -0.31
C TYR A 114 -13.21 1.46 0.06
N SER A 115 -13.42 0.15 0.12
CA SER A 115 -14.71 -0.44 0.48
C SER A 115 -15.00 -0.42 1.99
N LEU A 116 -13.95 -0.33 2.81
CA LEU A 116 -14.04 -0.32 4.27
C LEU A 116 -13.99 1.10 4.85
N LEU A 117 -13.23 2.01 4.24
CA LEU A 117 -13.07 3.40 4.67
C LEU A 117 -14.41 4.14 4.96
N PRO A 118 -15.43 4.12 4.07
CA PRO A 118 -16.71 4.76 4.39
C PRO A 118 -17.39 4.14 5.61
N ILE A 119 -17.32 2.82 5.75
CA ILE A 119 -17.92 2.09 6.87
C ILE A 119 -17.21 2.41 8.19
N ILE A 120 -15.88 2.48 8.16
CA ILE A 120 -15.06 2.85 9.31
C ILE A 120 -15.36 4.28 9.75
N SER A 121 -15.43 5.21 8.79
CA SER A 121 -15.82 6.62 9.01
C SER A 121 -17.20 6.73 9.66
N GLU A 122 -18.20 6.04 9.10
CA GLU A 122 -19.57 6.02 9.60
C GLU A 122 -19.68 5.44 11.01
N ILE A 123 -19.06 4.28 11.27
CA ILE A 123 -19.06 3.65 12.60
C ILE A 123 -18.37 4.55 13.62
N ALA A 124 -17.23 5.14 13.27
CA ALA A 124 -16.51 6.06 14.15
C ALA A 124 -17.38 7.27 14.51
N GLN A 125 -17.96 7.93 13.51
CA GLN A 125 -18.83 9.09 13.71
C GLN A 125 -20.03 8.73 14.59
N ALA A 126 -20.72 7.62 14.31
CA ALA A 126 -21.88 7.18 15.07
C ALA A 126 -21.53 6.79 16.51
N ASN A 127 -20.35 6.22 16.73
CA ASN A 127 -19.84 5.94 18.07
C ASN A 127 -19.23 7.18 18.76
N LYS A 128 -19.30 8.35 18.12
CA LYS A 128 -18.70 9.61 18.58
C LYS A 128 -17.17 9.54 18.72
N THR A 129 -16.54 8.53 18.13
CA THR A 129 -15.09 8.44 17.97
C THR A 129 -14.67 9.38 16.85
N ARG A 130 -13.65 10.21 17.08
CA ARG A 130 -13.08 11.10 16.06
C ARG A 130 -12.61 10.26 14.84
N PRO A 131 -13.22 10.41 13.64
CA PRO A 131 -12.88 9.56 12.49
C PRO A 131 -11.42 9.63 12.04
N GLU A 132 -10.74 10.76 12.27
CA GLU A 132 -9.29 10.90 12.04
C GLU A 132 -8.48 9.74 12.62
N ARG A 133 -8.85 9.23 13.80
CA ARG A 133 -8.11 8.19 14.52
C ARG A 133 -8.12 6.85 13.75
N PRO A 134 -9.28 6.21 13.49
CA PRO A 134 -9.31 4.98 12.72
C PRO A 134 -9.00 5.18 11.23
N MET A 135 -9.40 6.31 10.62
CA MET A 135 -9.27 6.51 9.17
C MET A 135 -7.80 6.67 8.75
N SER A 136 -7.04 7.49 9.48
CA SER A 136 -5.63 7.72 9.18
C SER A 136 -4.83 6.42 9.28
N LEU A 137 -5.00 5.69 10.37
CA LEU A 137 -4.32 4.42 10.60
C LEU A 137 -4.80 3.32 9.65
N SER A 138 -6.06 3.30 9.23
CA SER A 138 -6.58 2.30 8.28
C SER A 138 -5.90 2.35 6.93
N VAL A 139 -5.60 3.54 6.42
CA VAL A 139 -4.86 3.70 5.17
C VAL A 139 -3.42 3.21 5.32
N ILE A 140 -2.76 3.63 6.39
CA ILE A 140 -1.37 3.22 6.69
C ILE A 140 -1.27 1.71 6.87
N ALA A 141 -2.22 1.10 7.58
CA ALA A 141 -2.30 -0.33 7.81
C ALA A 141 -2.57 -1.11 6.52
N ALA A 142 -3.43 -0.60 5.62
CA ALA A 142 -3.60 -1.18 4.29
C ALA A 142 -2.27 -1.21 3.52
N SER A 143 -1.54 -0.11 3.52
CA SER A 143 -0.24 -0.01 2.86
C SER A 143 0.83 -0.91 3.48
N LEU A 144 0.85 -1.05 4.80
CA LEU A 144 1.72 -1.97 5.53
C LEU A 144 1.37 -3.44 5.25
N GLY A 145 0.11 -3.72 4.86
CA GLY A 145 -0.33 -5.04 4.39
C GLY A 145 0.43 -5.52 3.16
N ILE A 146 0.91 -4.62 2.30
CA ILE A 146 1.69 -4.96 1.11
C ILE A 146 2.99 -5.65 1.49
N THR A 147 3.73 -5.14 2.49
CA THR A 147 4.98 -5.74 2.96
C THR A 147 4.76 -7.04 3.76
N SER A 148 3.51 -7.39 4.05
CA SER A 148 3.11 -8.63 4.73
C SER A 148 2.29 -9.57 3.83
N SER A 149 2.17 -9.26 2.54
CA SER A 149 1.31 -10.00 1.62
C SER A 149 2.14 -10.92 0.71
N PRO A 150 1.82 -12.23 0.63
CA PRO A 150 2.49 -13.17 -0.26
C PRO A 150 2.19 -12.95 -1.74
N VAL A 151 1.09 -12.24 -2.05
CA VAL A 151 0.62 -11.98 -3.43
C VAL A 151 1.03 -10.59 -3.94
N SER A 152 1.68 -9.77 -3.10
CA SER A 152 2.04 -8.41 -3.51
C SER A 152 3.25 -8.36 -4.44
N ALA A 153 3.28 -7.36 -5.31
CA ALA A 153 4.43 -7.10 -6.19
C ALA A 153 5.72 -6.82 -5.40
N ALA A 154 5.63 -6.19 -4.23
CA ALA A 154 6.79 -5.90 -3.39
C ALA A 154 7.39 -7.18 -2.80
N MET A 155 6.54 -8.11 -2.35
CA MET A 155 6.99 -9.43 -1.89
C MET A 155 7.60 -10.24 -3.03
N ALA A 156 6.96 -10.26 -4.21
CA ALA A 156 7.48 -10.96 -5.38
C ALA A 156 8.88 -10.45 -5.79
N ALA A 157 9.08 -9.12 -5.75
CA ALA A 157 10.39 -8.52 -5.97
C ALA A 157 11.40 -9.00 -4.92
N MET A 158 11.04 -8.93 -3.62
CA MET A 158 11.92 -9.34 -2.52
C MET A 158 12.46 -10.77 -2.65
N ILE A 159 11.59 -11.73 -2.98
CA ILE A 159 11.96 -13.16 -3.08
C ILE A 159 12.50 -13.56 -4.46
N SER A 160 12.71 -12.61 -5.37
CA SER A 160 13.33 -12.89 -6.66
C SER A 160 14.76 -13.43 -6.49
N SER A 161 15.19 -14.27 -7.44
CA SER A 161 16.54 -14.82 -7.49
C SER A 161 17.61 -13.73 -7.59
N ASP A 162 17.26 -12.60 -8.18
CA ASP A 162 18.17 -11.46 -8.35
C ASP A 162 18.36 -10.64 -7.07
N LEU A 163 17.48 -10.85 -6.07
CA LEU A 163 17.49 -10.15 -4.79
C LEU A 163 17.70 -11.13 -3.62
N LEU A 164 16.81 -11.15 -2.63
CA LEU A 164 17.03 -11.92 -1.41
C LEU A 164 16.77 -13.41 -1.61
N GLY A 165 16.00 -13.82 -2.63
CA GLY A 165 15.83 -15.22 -3.00
C GLY A 165 17.16 -15.87 -3.37
N GLY A 166 18.03 -15.17 -4.11
CA GLY A 166 19.40 -15.61 -4.40
C GLY A 166 20.32 -15.66 -3.17
N GLN A 167 19.94 -15.00 -2.08
CA GLN A 167 20.63 -15.01 -0.79
C GLN A 167 20.06 -16.06 0.19
N GLY A 168 19.15 -16.93 -0.26
CA GLY A 168 18.52 -17.97 0.56
C GLY A 168 17.36 -17.48 1.44
N ILE A 169 16.85 -16.26 1.22
CA ILE A 169 15.66 -15.76 1.90
C ILE A 169 14.42 -16.19 1.13
N GLU A 170 13.59 -16.99 1.78
CA GLU A 170 12.34 -17.49 1.24
C GLU A 170 11.13 -16.67 1.73
N LEU A 171 9.98 -16.87 1.10
CA LEU A 171 8.71 -16.22 1.47
C LEU A 171 8.39 -16.40 2.97
N GLY A 172 8.61 -17.60 3.50
CA GLY A 172 8.36 -17.91 4.91
C GLY A 172 9.16 -17.05 5.88
N THR A 173 10.45 -16.82 5.58
CA THR A 173 11.33 -15.97 6.38
C THR A 173 10.80 -14.54 6.45
N ILE A 174 10.39 -13.98 5.31
CA ILE A 174 9.86 -12.61 5.26
C ILE A 174 8.55 -12.50 6.03
N LEU A 175 7.64 -13.47 5.88
CA LEU A 175 6.35 -13.44 6.58
C LEU A 175 6.49 -13.60 8.09
N ILE A 176 7.40 -14.47 8.57
CA ILE A 176 7.68 -14.63 10.00
C ILE A 176 8.19 -13.32 10.62
N VAL A 177 8.90 -12.49 9.86
CA VAL A 177 9.38 -11.18 10.33
C VAL A 177 8.30 -10.11 10.18
N CYS A 178 7.78 -9.92 8.97
CA CYS A 178 6.97 -8.75 8.61
C CYS A 178 5.53 -8.83 9.14
N LEU A 179 4.91 -10.02 9.13
CA LEU A 179 3.52 -10.18 9.55
C LEU A 179 3.31 -9.84 11.04
N PRO A 180 4.05 -10.45 12.00
CA PRO A 180 3.91 -10.08 13.40
C PRO A 180 4.36 -8.65 13.68
N ALA A 181 5.44 -8.19 13.04
CA ALA A 181 5.92 -6.82 13.19
C ALA A 181 4.86 -5.79 12.77
N SER A 182 4.15 -6.05 11.66
CA SER A 182 3.08 -5.18 11.17
C SER A 182 1.87 -5.16 12.10
N ILE A 183 1.46 -6.33 12.62
CA ILE A 183 0.34 -6.42 13.56
C ILE A 183 0.68 -5.66 14.85
N VAL A 184 1.87 -5.86 15.43
CA VAL A 184 2.30 -5.12 16.62
C VAL A 184 2.37 -3.62 16.34
N ALA A 185 2.90 -3.22 15.20
CA ALA A 185 2.97 -1.82 14.77
C ALA A 185 1.59 -1.17 14.68
N ILE A 186 0.61 -1.85 14.08
CA ILE A 186 -0.78 -1.36 13.99
C ILE A 186 -1.40 -1.23 15.38
N LEU A 187 -1.19 -2.20 16.27
CA LEU A 187 -1.73 -2.15 17.63
C LEU A 187 -1.14 -1.00 18.46
N ILE A 188 0.18 -0.77 18.37
CA ILE A 188 0.84 0.34 19.05
C ILE A 188 0.39 1.68 18.46
N ALA A 189 0.29 1.78 17.14
CA ALA A 189 -0.23 2.99 16.48
C ALA A 189 -1.68 3.27 16.88
N ALA A 190 -2.54 2.26 16.95
CA ALA A 190 -3.93 2.41 17.39
C ALA A 190 -4.03 2.89 18.84
N LEU A 191 -3.15 2.41 19.73
CA LEU A 191 -3.08 2.87 21.11
C LEU A 191 -2.72 4.37 21.20
N ILE A 192 -1.80 4.83 20.35
CA ILE A 192 -1.43 6.25 20.25
C ILE A 192 -2.57 7.05 19.62
N GLU A 193 -3.15 6.59 18.51
CA GLU A 193 -4.24 7.25 17.79
C GLU A 193 -5.48 7.48 18.64
N ASN A 194 -5.78 6.61 19.60
CA ASN A 194 -6.90 6.83 20.52
C ASN A 194 -6.78 8.12 21.36
N HIS A 195 -5.60 8.71 21.45
CA HIS A 195 -5.33 9.95 22.18
C HIS A 195 -5.11 11.15 21.24
N VAL A 196 -5.29 10.98 19.93
CA VAL A 196 -5.05 12.03 18.92
C VAL A 196 -6.27 12.93 18.78
N GLY A 197 -6.02 14.24 18.79
CA GLY A 197 -7.05 15.25 18.58
C GLY A 197 -8.08 15.33 19.72
N LYS A 198 -9.02 16.27 19.58
CA LYS A 198 -10.15 16.40 20.51
C LYS A 198 -11.17 15.29 20.27
N GLU A 199 -11.93 14.96 21.31
CA GLU A 199 -13.14 14.15 21.14
C GLU A 199 -14.06 14.76 20.08
N LEU A 200 -14.73 13.92 19.30
CA LEU A 200 -15.48 14.36 18.12
C LEU A 200 -16.52 15.43 18.47
N VAL A 201 -17.22 15.23 19.59
CA VAL A 201 -18.27 16.14 20.08
C VAL A 201 -17.76 17.52 20.44
N ASP A 202 -16.46 17.64 20.74
CA ASP A 202 -15.79 18.89 21.12
C ASP A 202 -15.02 19.53 19.95
N ASP A 203 -15.05 18.90 18.76
CA ASP A 203 -14.38 19.41 17.57
C ASP A 203 -15.16 20.60 16.97
N PRO A 204 -14.56 21.80 16.85
CA PRO A 204 -15.27 22.99 16.37
C PRO A 204 -15.81 22.86 14.95
N GLU A 205 -15.09 22.15 14.07
CA GLU A 205 -15.50 21.96 12.67
C GLU A 205 -16.64 20.96 12.59
N TYR A 206 -16.58 19.87 13.36
CA TYR A 206 -17.70 18.94 13.47
C TYR A 206 -18.96 19.64 13.98
N GLN A 207 -18.86 20.39 15.07
CA GLN A 207 -20.01 21.13 15.60
C GLN A 207 -20.55 22.17 14.59
N ARG A 208 -19.66 22.80 13.81
CA ARG A 208 -20.07 23.72 12.72
C ARG A 208 -20.87 22.98 11.66
N ARG A 209 -20.44 21.80 11.22
CA ARG A 209 -21.13 20.97 10.21
C ARG A 209 -22.47 20.47 10.72
N VAL A 210 -22.57 20.05 11.98
CA VAL A 210 -23.83 19.67 12.62
C VAL A 210 -24.80 20.85 12.70
N ARG A 211 -24.36 22.03 13.17
CA ARG A 211 -25.19 23.25 13.21
C ARG A 211 -25.67 23.70 11.83
N ALA A 212 -24.87 23.48 10.79
CA ALA A 212 -25.21 23.78 9.41
C ALA A 212 -26.13 22.74 8.75
N GLY A 213 -26.47 21.64 9.45
CA GLY A 213 -27.30 20.56 8.91
C GLY A 213 -26.59 19.68 7.87
N LEU A 214 -25.27 19.79 7.72
CA LEU A 214 -24.47 18.97 6.80
C LEU A 214 -24.27 17.54 7.32
N ILE A 215 -24.38 17.37 8.65
CA ILE A 215 -24.33 16.09 9.35
C ILE A 215 -25.55 16.02 10.25
N ASN A 216 -26.30 14.91 10.15
CA ASN A 216 -27.39 14.61 11.06
C ASN A 216 -27.05 13.33 11.84
N PRO A 217 -26.49 13.46 13.07
CA PRO A 217 -26.03 12.32 13.83
C PRO A 217 -27.12 11.30 14.16
N GLU A 218 -28.37 11.73 14.37
CA GLU A 218 -29.49 10.85 14.70
C GLU A 218 -29.92 10.03 13.49
N ALA A 219 -30.02 10.66 12.31
CA ALA A 219 -30.34 9.97 11.06
C ALA A 219 -29.21 9.01 10.64
N ASP A 220 -27.96 9.45 10.73
CA ASP A 220 -26.78 8.63 10.41
C ASP A 220 -26.73 7.37 11.31
N ALA A 221 -27.00 7.53 12.62
CA ALA A 221 -27.05 6.40 13.56
C ALA A 221 -28.20 5.40 13.30
N ASN A 222 -29.34 5.87 12.80
CA ASN A 222 -30.47 5.01 12.44
C ASN A 222 -30.22 4.25 11.12
N ASN A 223 -29.65 4.92 10.12
CA ASN A 223 -29.28 4.28 8.84
C ASN A 223 -28.25 3.16 9.04
N LEU A 224 -27.34 3.33 10.02
CA LEU A 224 -26.37 2.29 10.41
C LEU A 224 -27.02 1.01 10.96
N LYS A 225 -28.24 1.09 11.50
CA LYS A 225 -29.01 -0.06 12.01
C LYS A 225 -29.84 -0.76 10.93
N GLU A 226 -30.22 -0.07 9.86
CA GLU A 226 -31.11 -0.58 8.81
C GLU A 226 -30.39 -1.23 7.61
N ALA A 227 -29.06 -1.15 7.54
CA ALA A 227 -28.29 -1.84 6.51
C ALA A 227 -28.06 -3.33 6.87
N GLU A 228 -29.11 -4.14 6.75
CA GLU A 228 -29.00 -5.59 6.57
C GLU A 228 -29.01 -5.90 5.07
N THR A 229 -27.86 -6.28 4.51
CA THR A 229 -27.82 -6.73 3.12
C THR A 229 -28.17 -8.20 3.02
N GLU A 230 -29.29 -8.50 2.35
CA GLU A 230 -29.51 -9.80 1.71
C GLU A 230 -28.28 -10.18 0.87
N HIS A 231 -27.63 -11.29 1.20
CA HIS A 231 -26.48 -11.74 0.45
C HIS A 231 -26.90 -12.79 -0.58
N ASN A 232 -26.59 -12.52 -1.84
CA ASN A 232 -26.68 -13.50 -2.90
C ASN A 232 -25.71 -14.67 -2.60
N PRO A 233 -26.17 -15.93 -2.50
CA PRO A 233 -25.32 -17.09 -2.23
C PRO A 233 -24.18 -17.29 -3.23
N ARG A 234 -24.29 -16.68 -4.42
CA ARG A 234 -23.26 -16.71 -5.47
C ARG A 234 -22.03 -15.86 -5.13
N ALA A 235 -22.20 -14.78 -4.37
CA ALA A 235 -21.10 -13.92 -3.93
C ALA A 235 -20.09 -14.69 -3.05
N LEU A 236 -20.59 -15.55 -2.16
CA LEU A 236 -19.73 -16.40 -1.33
C LEU A 236 -18.88 -17.37 -2.14
N ARG A 237 -19.39 -17.88 -3.28
CA ARG A 237 -18.63 -18.77 -4.16
C ARG A 237 -17.47 -18.03 -4.84
N ALA A 238 -17.72 -16.80 -5.29
CA ALA A 238 -16.68 -15.93 -5.86
C ALA A 238 -15.57 -15.62 -4.85
N VAL A 239 -15.93 -15.39 -3.58
CA VAL A 239 -14.96 -15.21 -2.49
C VAL A 239 -14.09 -16.45 -2.29
N TRP A 240 -14.68 -17.65 -2.28
CA TRP A 240 -13.91 -18.89 -2.16
C TRP A 240 -13.01 -19.16 -3.37
N ALA A 241 -13.44 -18.80 -4.58
CA ALA A 241 -12.58 -18.84 -5.76
C ALA A 241 -11.38 -17.89 -5.58
N PHE A 242 -11.62 -16.64 -5.19
CA PHE A 242 -10.54 -15.68 -4.93
C PHE A 242 -9.52 -16.19 -3.90
N PHE A 243 -9.99 -16.73 -2.77
CA PHE A 243 -9.09 -17.31 -1.78
C PHE A 243 -8.36 -18.55 -2.27
N PHE A 244 -8.94 -19.30 -3.20
CA PHE A 244 -8.25 -20.42 -3.85
C PHE A 244 -7.09 -19.91 -4.72
N GLY A 245 -7.28 -18.85 -5.51
CA GLY A 245 -6.19 -18.19 -6.25
C GLY A 245 -5.07 -17.70 -5.33
N VAL A 246 -5.42 -17.00 -4.25
CA VAL A 246 -4.46 -16.55 -3.23
C VAL A 246 -3.72 -17.73 -2.61
N ALA A 247 -4.42 -18.81 -2.25
CA ALA A 247 -3.81 -20.01 -1.67
C ALA A 247 -2.83 -20.68 -2.64
N LEU A 248 -3.12 -20.70 -3.95
CA LEU A 248 -2.19 -21.19 -4.96
C LEU A 248 -0.93 -20.32 -5.03
N VAL A 249 -1.06 -18.99 -5.02
CA VAL A 249 0.11 -18.09 -5.00
C VAL A 249 0.96 -18.35 -3.75
N VAL A 250 0.34 -18.46 -2.57
CA VAL A 250 1.05 -18.80 -1.34
C VAL A 250 1.77 -20.14 -1.48
N LEU A 251 1.08 -21.17 -1.98
CA LEU A 251 1.66 -22.49 -2.19
C LEU A 251 2.89 -22.46 -3.11
N PHE A 252 2.81 -21.78 -4.25
CA PHE A 252 3.94 -21.66 -5.18
C PHE A 252 5.09 -20.79 -4.63
N GLY A 253 4.78 -19.81 -3.78
CA GLY A 253 5.78 -18.99 -3.11
C GLY A 253 6.53 -19.74 -2.01
N PHE A 254 5.84 -20.62 -1.26
CA PHE A 254 6.44 -21.45 -0.21
C PHE A 254 7.12 -22.72 -0.75
N VAL A 255 6.69 -23.22 -1.91
CA VAL A 255 7.25 -24.42 -2.51
C VAL A 255 7.72 -24.11 -3.93
N PRO A 256 8.90 -23.47 -4.08
CA PRO A 256 9.47 -23.10 -5.39
C PRO A 256 9.49 -24.22 -6.43
N SER A 257 9.66 -25.48 -6.00
CA SER A 257 9.74 -26.67 -6.86
C SER A 257 8.41 -27.05 -7.53
N LEU A 258 7.28 -26.47 -7.12
CA LEU A 258 6.00 -26.63 -7.81
C LEU A 258 5.89 -25.75 -9.06
N ARG A 259 6.74 -24.74 -9.20
CA ARG A 259 6.80 -23.91 -10.41
C ARG A 259 7.58 -24.65 -11.51
N PRO A 260 7.16 -24.55 -12.78
CA PRO A 260 7.96 -25.05 -13.88
C PRO A 260 9.35 -24.39 -13.91
N GLU A 261 10.35 -25.11 -14.42
CA GLU A 261 11.71 -24.60 -14.51
C GLU A 261 11.77 -23.29 -15.31
N GLY A 262 12.48 -22.29 -14.78
CA GLY A 262 12.60 -20.96 -15.39
C GLY A 262 11.43 -20.01 -15.13
N VAL A 263 10.33 -20.47 -14.52
CA VAL A 263 9.18 -19.60 -14.23
C VAL A 263 9.40 -18.82 -12.94
N THR A 264 9.40 -17.49 -13.07
CA THR A 264 9.56 -16.56 -11.94
C THR A 264 8.31 -16.52 -11.05
N MET A 265 8.47 -15.94 -9.86
CA MET A 265 7.32 -15.71 -8.98
C MET A 265 6.34 -14.71 -9.61
N SER A 266 6.85 -13.67 -10.26
CA SER A 266 6.04 -12.65 -10.95
C SER A 266 5.11 -13.30 -11.99
N GLU A 267 5.68 -14.09 -12.91
CA GLU A 267 4.91 -14.81 -13.93
C GLU A 267 3.91 -15.80 -13.31
N THR A 268 4.28 -16.44 -12.20
CA THR A 268 3.37 -17.36 -11.48
C THR A 268 2.16 -16.61 -10.93
N ILE A 269 2.37 -15.45 -10.28
CA ILE A 269 1.28 -14.61 -9.76
C ILE A 269 0.39 -14.15 -10.92
N GLU A 270 0.98 -13.68 -12.02
CA GLU A 270 0.25 -13.23 -13.20
C GLU A 270 -0.66 -14.32 -13.76
N MET A 271 -0.10 -15.51 -14.02
CA MET A 271 -0.86 -16.65 -14.55
C MET A 271 -1.96 -17.11 -13.60
N VAL A 272 -1.67 -17.23 -12.30
CA VAL A 272 -2.62 -17.70 -11.30
C VAL A 272 -3.76 -16.70 -11.11
N MET A 273 -3.45 -15.42 -10.91
CA MET A 273 -4.48 -14.40 -10.64
C MET A 273 -5.36 -14.13 -11.87
N MET A 274 -4.79 -14.15 -13.09
CA MET A 274 -5.59 -14.06 -14.31
C MET A 274 -6.49 -15.28 -14.52
N SER A 275 -6.01 -16.48 -14.20
CA SER A 275 -6.81 -17.71 -14.27
C SER A 275 -7.92 -17.71 -13.20
N ASP A 276 -7.62 -17.19 -12.02
CA ASP A 276 -8.57 -17.07 -10.93
C ASP A 276 -9.68 -16.06 -11.24
N ALA A 277 -9.38 -14.96 -11.94
CA ALA A 277 -10.40 -14.04 -12.44
C ALA A 277 -11.45 -14.75 -13.30
N ILE A 278 -11.04 -15.72 -14.14
CA ILE A 278 -11.96 -16.56 -14.92
C ILE A 278 -12.81 -17.42 -13.98
N LEU A 279 -12.19 -18.10 -13.01
CA LEU A 279 -12.89 -18.95 -12.06
C LEU A 279 -13.94 -18.16 -11.26
N ILE A 280 -13.57 -16.98 -10.75
CA ILE A 280 -14.45 -16.06 -10.02
C ILE A 280 -15.68 -15.71 -10.86
N LEU A 281 -15.48 -15.31 -12.12
CA LEU A 281 -16.60 -14.95 -13.02
C LEU A 281 -17.49 -16.14 -13.34
N LEU A 282 -16.91 -17.34 -13.53
CA LEU A 282 -17.66 -18.56 -13.80
C LEU A 282 -18.55 -18.96 -12.63
N VAL A 283 -18.00 -19.00 -11.40
CA VAL A 283 -18.78 -19.39 -10.21
C VAL A 283 -19.76 -18.30 -9.76
N GLY A 284 -19.38 -17.03 -9.94
CA GLY A 284 -20.22 -15.86 -9.70
C GLY A 284 -21.25 -15.61 -10.80
N LYS A 285 -21.18 -16.34 -11.93
CA LYS A 285 -22.06 -16.21 -13.10
C LYS A 285 -22.18 -14.77 -13.61
N THR A 286 -21.05 -14.08 -13.72
CA THR A 286 -20.96 -12.67 -14.13
C THR A 286 -20.22 -12.53 -15.46
N SER A 287 -20.58 -11.54 -16.26
CA SER A 287 -19.91 -11.26 -17.54
C SER A 287 -18.58 -10.53 -17.32
N VAL A 288 -17.56 -10.91 -18.11
CA VAL A 288 -16.28 -10.19 -18.20
C VAL A 288 -16.48 -8.70 -18.53
N LYS A 289 -17.58 -8.32 -19.18
CA LYS A 289 -17.88 -6.91 -19.52
C LYS A 289 -18.11 -6.01 -18.31
N GLU A 290 -18.39 -6.59 -17.14
CA GLU A 290 -18.62 -5.83 -15.91
C GLU A 290 -17.30 -5.47 -15.19
N LEU A 291 -16.21 -6.18 -15.47
CA LEU A 291 -14.90 -5.99 -14.80
C LEU A 291 -14.39 -4.54 -14.88
N PRO A 292 -14.31 -3.90 -16.07
CA PRO A 292 -13.72 -2.58 -16.18
C PRO A 292 -14.60 -1.45 -15.63
N LYS A 293 -15.86 -1.75 -15.29
CA LYS A 293 -16.82 -0.77 -14.76
C LYS A 293 -16.68 -0.57 -13.26
N GLY A 294 -16.04 -1.51 -12.56
CA GLY A 294 -15.81 -1.44 -11.12
C GLY A 294 -14.75 -0.40 -10.75
N ASN A 295 -14.91 0.24 -9.60
CA ASN A 295 -13.97 1.25 -9.11
C ASN A 295 -12.58 0.66 -8.80
N ILE A 296 -12.49 -0.63 -8.45
CA ILE A 296 -11.20 -1.31 -8.23
C ILE A 296 -10.39 -1.37 -9.51
N PHE A 297 -11.02 -1.67 -10.63
CA PHE A 297 -10.33 -1.70 -11.92
C PHE A 297 -9.80 -0.32 -12.28
N THR A 298 -10.65 0.72 -12.18
CA THR A 298 -10.23 2.11 -12.47
C THR A 298 -9.10 2.58 -11.57
N ALA A 299 -9.24 2.41 -10.25
CA ALA A 299 -8.21 2.82 -9.29
C ALA A 299 -6.90 2.06 -9.51
N GLY A 300 -7.01 0.77 -9.79
CA GLY A 300 -5.88 -0.08 -10.09
C GLY A 300 -5.15 0.31 -11.38
N MET A 301 -5.87 0.60 -12.47
CA MET A 301 -5.26 1.09 -13.71
C MET A 301 -4.58 2.45 -13.53
N ASN A 302 -5.15 3.33 -12.70
CA ASN A 302 -4.49 4.58 -12.33
C ASN A 302 -3.16 4.31 -11.60
N ALA A 303 -3.11 3.32 -10.70
CA ALA A 303 -1.89 2.92 -10.02
C ALA A 303 -0.83 2.35 -10.99
N VAL A 304 -1.23 1.51 -11.96
CA VAL A 304 -0.32 1.01 -13.01
C VAL A 304 0.30 2.16 -13.81
N ILE A 305 -0.50 3.12 -14.26
CA ILE A 305 -0.04 4.28 -15.01
C ILE A 305 0.89 5.16 -14.16
N ALA A 306 0.52 5.39 -12.89
CA ALA A 306 1.34 6.14 -11.95
C ALA A 306 2.73 5.50 -11.76
N ILE A 307 2.78 4.18 -11.54
CA ILE A 307 4.02 3.42 -11.38
C ILE A 307 4.85 3.47 -12.67
N PHE A 308 4.23 3.29 -13.83
CA PHE A 308 4.93 3.35 -15.12
C PHE A 308 5.71 4.67 -15.29
N GLY A 309 5.09 5.81 -14.96
CA GLY A 309 5.74 7.12 -15.05
C GLY A 309 6.74 7.40 -13.93
N VAL A 310 6.27 7.37 -12.68
CA VAL A 310 7.06 7.86 -11.54
C VAL A 310 8.22 6.93 -11.20
N ALA A 311 7.98 5.60 -11.21
CA ALA A 311 9.05 4.67 -10.87
C ALA A 311 10.11 4.61 -11.99
N TRP A 312 9.72 4.75 -13.27
CA TRP A 312 10.69 4.82 -14.36
C TRP A 312 11.50 6.13 -14.33
N MET A 313 10.85 7.25 -14.01
CA MET A 313 11.53 8.53 -13.77
C MET A 313 12.55 8.42 -12.64
N GLY A 314 12.15 7.89 -11.48
CA GLY A 314 13.06 7.72 -10.36
C GLY A 314 14.16 6.69 -10.63
N SER A 315 13.88 5.62 -11.37
CA SER A 315 14.91 4.67 -11.82
C SER A 315 15.93 5.32 -12.77
N THR A 316 15.47 6.20 -13.66
CA THR A 316 16.33 6.97 -14.57
C THR A 316 17.24 7.92 -13.81
N PHE A 317 16.67 8.71 -12.89
CA PHE A 317 17.45 9.59 -12.01
C PHE A 317 18.48 8.80 -11.18
N TYR A 318 18.05 7.69 -10.58
CA TYR A 318 18.93 6.86 -9.76
C TYR A 318 20.08 6.26 -10.59
N THR A 319 19.77 5.63 -11.74
CA THR A 319 20.78 4.97 -12.57
C THR A 319 21.78 5.98 -13.15
N GLY A 320 21.31 7.15 -13.56
CA GLY A 320 22.17 8.23 -14.05
C GLY A 320 23.14 8.77 -12.99
N ASN A 321 22.82 8.59 -11.70
CA ASN A 321 23.57 9.14 -10.57
C ASN A 321 24.07 8.06 -9.60
N ALA A 322 24.12 6.80 -10.04
CA ALA A 322 24.34 5.64 -9.18
C ALA A 322 25.68 5.74 -8.42
N ASP A 323 26.76 6.19 -9.05
CA ASP A 323 28.07 6.30 -8.40
C ASP A 323 28.04 7.25 -7.20
N ALA A 324 27.44 8.43 -7.36
CA ALA A 324 27.35 9.42 -6.30
C ALA A 324 26.42 8.96 -5.17
N ILE A 325 25.27 8.39 -5.53
CA ILE A 325 24.28 7.89 -4.56
C ILE A 325 24.86 6.70 -3.78
N ASN A 326 25.47 5.72 -4.45
CA ASN A 326 26.05 4.53 -3.83
C ASN A 326 27.26 4.88 -2.96
N SER A 327 28.09 5.86 -3.35
CA SER A 327 29.18 6.35 -2.52
C SER A 327 28.67 6.96 -1.21
N ALA A 328 27.60 7.78 -1.27
CA ALA A 328 26.97 8.35 -0.09
C ALA A 328 26.34 7.26 0.81
N LEU A 329 25.67 6.26 0.21
CA LEU A 329 25.07 5.15 0.95
C LEU A 329 26.12 4.26 1.63
N SER A 330 27.25 3.99 0.96
CA SER A 330 28.32 3.13 1.48
C SER A 330 28.89 3.64 2.81
N GLY A 331 29.20 4.94 2.90
CA GLY A 331 29.71 5.53 4.15
C GLY A 331 28.70 5.46 5.30
N MET A 332 27.41 5.64 4.99
CA MET A 332 26.33 5.54 5.97
C MET A 332 26.14 4.10 6.48
N VAL A 333 26.08 3.14 5.55
CA VAL A 333 25.85 1.71 5.85
C VAL A 333 27.04 1.09 6.60
N ALA A 334 28.27 1.46 6.25
CA ALA A 334 29.47 0.98 6.95
C ALA A 334 29.48 1.36 8.44
N THR A 335 28.85 2.49 8.80
CA THR A 335 28.73 2.94 10.19
C THR A 335 27.58 2.23 10.92
N ALA A 336 26.41 2.17 10.28
CA ALA A 336 25.23 1.51 10.83
C ALA A 336 24.34 0.98 9.69
N PRO A 337 24.27 -0.35 9.46
CA PRO A 337 23.49 -0.93 8.38
C PRO A 337 22.00 -0.56 8.39
N MET A 338 21.43 -0.38 9.58
CA MET A 338 20.03 0.02 9.76
C MET A 338 19.71 1.41 9.21
N LEU A 339 20.70 2.29 9.00
CA LEU A 339 20.48 3.58 8.34
C LEU A 339 20.05 3.43 6.88
N PHE A 340 20.25 2.24 6.29
CA PHE A 340 19.71 1.93 4.96
C PHE A 340 18.17 2.04 4.91
N ALA A 341 17.47 1.84 6.03
CA ALA A 341 16.03 2.07 6.13
C ALA A 341 15.65 3.52 5.79
N VAL A 342 16.50 4.50 6.10
CA VAL A 342 16.25 5.91 5.73
C VAL A 342 16.28 6.08 4.21
N ALA A 343 17.24 5.43 3.54
CA ALA A 343 17.31 5.45 2.08
C ALA A 343 16.09 4.77 1.45
N LEU A 344 15.66 3.63 1.98
CA LEU A 344 14.42 2.95 1.56
C LEU A 344 13.20 3.85 1.73
N PHE A 345 13.07 4.51 2.88
CA PHE A 345 11.96 5.41 3.18
C PHE A 345 11.94 6.60 2.20
N LEU A 346 13.06 7.30 2.04
CA LEU A 346 13.16 8.44 1.13
C LEU A 346 12.90 8.04 -0.34
N MET A 347 13.46 6.91 -0.79
CA MET A 347 13.21 6.43 -2.14
C MET A 347 11.77 5.98 -2.35
N SER A 348 11.10 5.44 -1.34
CA SER A 348 9.68 5.08 -1.48
C SER A 348 8.77 6.29 -1.63
N ILE A 349 9.10 7.43 -1.00
CA ILE A 349 8.42 8.71 -1.23
C ILE A 349 8.58 9.12 -2.69
N MET A 350 9.80 9.03 -3.22
CA MET A 350 10.12 9.45 -4.59
C MET A 350 9.51 8.52 -5.66
N LEU A 351 9.57 7.21 -5.46
CA LEU A 351 9.14 6.21 -6.44
C LEU A 351 7.65 5.91 -6.37
N PHE A 352 7.00 6.25 -5.26
CA PHE A 352 5.58 6.00 -5.04
C PHE A 352 5.17 4.54 -5.19
N SER A 353 6.12 3.63 -4.91
CA SER A 353 5.95 2.18 -5.11
C SER A 353 6.91 1.41 -4.23
N GLN A 354 6.36 0.54 -3.38
CA GLN A 354 7.14 -0.36 -2.54
C GLN A 354 7.99 -1.30 -3.38
N ALA A 355 7.39 -1.91 -4.41
CA ALA A 355 8.07 -2.86 -5.27
C ALA A 355 9.21 -2.20 -6.07
N ALA A 356 8.96 -1.02 -6.67
CA ALA A 356 10.02 -0.30 -7.37
C ALA A 356 11.16 0.11 -6.44
N THR A 357 10.85 0.48 -5.19
CA THR A 357 11.86 0.81 -4.18
C THR A 357 12.73 -0.41 -3.86
N VAL A 358 12.11 -1.57 -3.66
CA VAL A 358 12.83 -2.84 -3.46
C VAL A 358 13.74 -3.12 -4.64
N THR A 359 13.20 -3.16 -5.87
CA THR A 359 13.97 -3.47 -7.08
C THR A 359 15.12 -2.50 -7.33
N THR A 360 14.98 -1.24 -6.89
CA THR A 360 16.01 -0.21 -7.10
C THR A 360 17.12 -0.28 -6.04
N LEU A 361 16.75 -0.36 -4.75
CA LEU A 361 17.72 -0.20 -3.66
C LEU A 361 18.25 -1.52 -3.10
N TYR A 362 17.49 -2.61 -3.10
CA TYR A 362 17.98 -3.86 -2.51
C TYR A 362 19.26 -4.41 -3.18
N PRO A 363 19.46 -4.30 -4.51
CA PRO A 363 20.75 -4.63 -5.12
C PRO A 363 21.93 -3.89 -4.49
N VAL A 364 21.73 -2.62 -4.11
CA VAL A 364 22.75 -1.80 -3.44
C VAL A 364 23.01 -2.31 -2.04
N GLY A 365 21.96 -2.59 -1.27
CA GLY A 365 22.08 -3.13 0.08
C GLY A 365 22.86 -4.44 0.09
N ILE A 366 22.57 -5.33 -0.86
CA ILE A 366 23.30 -6.60 -1.06
C ILE A 366 24.75 -6.34 -1.46
N ALA A 367 25.00 -5.46 -2.44
CA ALA A 367 26.35 -5.12 -2.89
C ALA A 367 27.21 -4.47 -1.79
N LEU A 368 26.59 -3.74 -0.87
CA LEU A 368 27.24 -3.15 0.31
C LEU A 368 27.46 -4.16 1.45
N GLY A 369 27.05 -5.43 1.28
CA GLY A 369 27.24 -6.50 2.26
C GLY A 369 26.29 -6.43 3.45
N ILE A 370 25.14 -5.75 3.34
CA ILE A 370 24.12 -5.76 4.39
C ILE A 370 23.57 -7.18 4.53
N ASN A 371 23.52 -7.68 5.78
CA ASN A 371 22.94 -8.98 6.08
C ASN A 371 21.50 -9.07 5.50
N PRO A 372 21.17 -10.12 4.72
CA PRO A 372 19.84 -10.29 4.13
C PRO A 372 18.68 -10.22 5.12
N LEU A 373 18.83 -10.74 6.34
CA LEU A 373 17.79 -10.65 7.38
C LEU A 373 17.58 -9.21 7.85
N LEU A 374 18.62 -8.37 7.89
CA LEU A 374 18.44 -6.94 8.20
C LEU A 374 17.69 -6.22 7.07
N LEU A 375 17.92 -6.61 5.82
CA LEU A 375 17.14 -6.10 4.68
C LEU A 375 15.66 -6.52 4.78
N VAL A 376 15.36 -7.71 5.32
CA VAL A 376 13.99 -8.12 5.65
C VAL A 376 13.41 -7.26 6.79
N ALA A 377 14.15 -7.05 7.88
CA ALA A 377 13.70 -6.21 8.99
C ALA A 377 13.41 -4.75 8.58
N MET A 378 14.18 -4.22 7.62
CA MET A 378 13.98 -2.88 7.08
C MET A 378 12.92 -2.80 5.99
N PHE A 379 12.33 -3.92 5.54
CA PHE A 379 11.35 -3.92 4.46
C PHE A 379 10.16 -2.98 4.69
N PRO A 380 9.57 -2.85 5.90
CA PRO A 380 8.51 -1.88 6.13
C PRO A 380 8.89 -0.42 5.84
N ALA A 381 10.18 -0.07 5.76
CA ALA A 381 10.64 1.26 5.38
C ALA A 381 10.23 1.66 3.96
N VAL A 382 9.94 0.70 3.07
CA VAL A 382 9.46 1.02 1.71
C VAL A 382 8.02 1.55 1.69
N ASN A 383 7.37 1.67 2.85
CA ASN A 383 6.04 2.24 3.01
C ASN A 383 6.09 3.74 3.39
N GLY A 384 6.96 4.53 2.77
CA GLY A 384 7.13 5.96 3.10
C GLY A 384 6.25 6.92 2.28
N TYR A 385 5.53 6.44 1.27
CA TYR A 385 4.72 7.31 0.39
C TYR A 385 3.54 8.00 1.07
N PHE A 386 3.27 7.72 2.36
CA PHE A 386 2.35 8.52 3.15
C PHE A 386 2.90 9.91 3.49
N PHE A 387 4.22 10.11 3.36
CA PHE A 387 4.87 11.35 3.79
C PHE A 387 4.32 12.59 3.09
N LEU A 388 3.80 12.42 1.87
CA LEU A 388 2.98 13.40 1.18
C LEU A 388 1.56 12.81 1.09
N PRO A 389 0.50 13.55 1.47
CA PRO A 389 -0.87 13.02 1.52
C PRO A 389 -1.51 13.02 0.13
N ASN A 390 -0.87 12.34 -0.82
CA ASN A 390 -1.24 12.31 -2.23
C ASN A 390 -1.47 10.89 -2.74
N TYR A 391 -1.27 9.86 -1.89
CA TYR A 391 -1.57 8.50 -2.30
C TYR A 391 -3.08 8.31 -2.40
N PRO A 392 -3.60 7.64 -3.44
CA PRO A 392 -5.05 7.56 -3.68
C PRO A 392 -5.89 7.09 -2.48
N THR A 393 -5.36 6.19 -1.65
CA THR A 393 -6.03 5.72 -0.42
C THR A 393 -6.13 6.80 0.66
N GLU A 394 -5.16 7.70 0.76
CA GLU A 394 -5.16 8.82 1.69
C GLU A 394 -6.16 9.89 1.25
N VAL A 395 -6.16 10.21 -0.04
CA VAL A 395 -7.13 11.13 -0.64
C VAL A 395 -8.56 10.62 -0.42
N ALA A 396 -8.80 9.32 -0.64
CA ALA A 396 -10.10 8.73 -0.37
C ALA A 396 -10.48 8.79 1.12
N ALA A 397 -9.53 8.58 2.04
CA ALA A 397 -9.82 8.71 3.47
C ALA A 397 -10.20 10.15 3.88
N LEU A 398 -9.58 11.16 3.28
CA LEU A 398 -9.96 12.57 3.44
C LEU A 398 -11.39 12.82 2.92
N GLU A 399 -11.75 12.23 1.77
CA GLU A 399 -13.08 12.40 1.17
C GLU A 399 -14.20 11.67 1.93
N PHE A 400 -13.94 10.47 2.44
CA PHE A 400 -14.91 9.68 3.19
C PHE A 400 -15.14 10.20 4.62
N ASP A 401 -14.23 11.00 5.17
CA ASP A 401 -14.45 11.66 6.45
C ASP A 401 -15.34 12.92 6.30
N ARG A 402 -16.65 12.71 6.42
CA ARG A 402 -17.66 13.78 6.41
C ARG A 402 -17.54 14.75 7.58
N THR A 403 -16.84 14.39 8.66
CA THR A 403 -16.66 15.28 9.83
C THR A 403 -15.58 16.33 9.62
N GLY A 404 -14.65 16.08 8.69
CA GLY A 404 -13.51 16.96 8.42
C GLY A 404 -12.38 16.86 9.43
N THR A 405 -12.40 15.84 10.30
CA THR A 405 -11.33 15.63 11.29
C THR A 405 -10.06 15.07 10.65
N THR A 406 -10.19 14.20 9.65
CA THR A 406 -9.13 13.74 8.76
C THR A 406 -8.84 14.84 7.76
N HIS A 407 -7.64 15.40 7.79
CA HIS A 407 -7.35 16.61 7.01
C HIS A 407 -5.87 16.75 6.65
N VAL A 408 -5.63 17.63 5.68
CA VAL A 408 -4.32 18.26 5.46
C VAL A 408 -4.37 19.64 6.11
N GLY A 409 -3.45 19.88 7.04
CA GLY A 409 -3.31 21.13 7.76
C GLY A 409 -2.67 22.23 6.92
N LYS A 410 -2.06 23.22 7.60
CA LYS A 410 -1.50 24.42 6.94
C LYS A 410 -0.38 24.10 5.94
N TYR A 411 0.40 23.07 6.22
CA TYR A 411 1.51 22.62 5.37
C TYR A 411 1.19 21.25 4.80
N VAL A 412 1.65 20.95 3.58
CA VAL A 412 1.37 19.67 2.91
C VAL A 412 1.84 18.47 3.74
N ILE A 413 2.95 18.60 4.47
CA ILE A 413 3.49 17.57 5.36
C ILE A 413 2.77 17.49 6.72
N ASN A 414 1.89 18.44 7.05
CA ASN A 414 1.12 18.40 8.28
C ASN A 414 -0.25 17.82 7.97
N HIS A 415 -0.42 16.52 8.13
CA HIS A 415 -1.67 15.82 7.85
C HIS A 415 -1.85 14.61 8.77
N SER A 416 -3.08 14.12 8.83
CA SER A 416 -3.50 13.04 9.74
C SER A 416 -2.68 11.74 9.61
N PHE A 417 -2.13 11.45 8.43
CA PHE A 417 -1.39 10.19 8.17
C PHE A 417 0.06 10.17 8.68
N GLN A 418 0.65 11.31 9.05
CA GLN A 418 2.07 11.37 9.47
C GLN A 418 2.37 10.56 10.73
N LEU A 419 1.60 10.80 11.79
CA LEU A 419 1.80 10.14 13.08
C LEU A 419 1.64 8.62 12.98
N PRO A 420 0.52 8.07 12.46
CA PRO A 420 0.39 6.62 12.34
C PRO A 420 1.39 6.04 11.33
N GLY A 421 1.72 6.78 10.27
CA GLY A 421 2.75 6.40 9.30
C GLY A 421 4.12 6.19 9.97
N PHE A 422 4.65 7.21 10.64
CA PHE A 422 5.95 7.09 11.31
C PHE A 422 5.95 6.05 12.42
N VAL A 423 4.90 6.02 13.26
CA VAL A 423 4.80 5.03 14.35
C VAL A 423 4.84 3.62 13.77
N THR A 424 4.03 3.33 12.75
CA THR A 424 4.02 2.00 12.16
C THR A 424 5.34 1.66 11.49
N THR A 425 5.99 2.58 10.78
CA THR A 425 7.32 2.36 10.19
C THR A 425 8.37 2.04 11.26
N PHE A 426 8.52 2.87 12.30
CA PHE A 426 9.55 2.66 13.32
C PHE A 426 9.30 1.39 14.14
N VAL A 427 8.05 1.15 14.55
CA VAL A 427 7.70 -0.02 15.35
C VAL A 427 7.86 -1.30 14.54
N SER A 428 7.40 -1.34 13.28
CA SER A 428 7.52 -2.55 12.45
C SER A 428 8.98 -2.88 12.14
N ILE A 429 9.83 -1.88 11.87
CA ILE A 429 11.27 -2.12 11.70
C ILE A 429 11.93 -2.60 13.00
N GLY A 430 11.59 -1.98 14.14
CA GLY A 430 12.13 -2.37 15.44
C GLY A 430 11.73 -3.79 15.85
N VAL A 431 10.45 -4.13 15.74
CA VAL A 431 9.94 -5.48 16.03
C VAL A 431 10.50 -6.48 15.01
N GLY A 432 10.56 -6.12 13.72
CA GLY A 432 11.15 -6.96 12.68
C GLY A 432 12.61 -7.28 12.99
N TYR A 433 13.40 -6.29 13.41
CA TYR A 433 14.77 -6.50 13.86
C TYR A 433 14.85 -7.47 15.05
N LEU A 434 14.00 -7.29 16.08
CA LEU A 434 13.96 -8.21 17.21
C LEU A 434 13.64 -9.65 16.79
N VAL A 435 12.71 -9.84 15.85
CA VAL A 435 12.39 -11.16 15.30
C VAL A 435 13.60 -11.75 14.57
N THR A 436 14.34 -10.94 13.80
CA THR A 436 15.53 -11.45 13.09
C THR A 436 16.64 -11.94 14.03
N LEU A 437 16.76 -11.38 15.24
CA LEU A 437 17.69 -11.87 16.27
C LEU A 437 17.34 -13.28 16.79
N LEU A 438 16.09 -13.72 16.60
CA LEU A 438 15.64 -15.06 16.97
C LEU A 438 15.80 -16.07 15.82
N LEU A 439 16.01 -15.59 14.60
CA LEU A 439 16.21 -16.39 13.38
C LEU A 439 17.68 -16.56 13.00
N SER A 440 18.55 -15.71 13.56
CA SER A 440 19.99 -15.63 13.28
C SER A 440 20.84 -16.66 14.02
#